data_AF-A0A942NWG4-F1
#
_entry.id   AF-A0A942NWG4-F1
#
_cell.length_a   1.000
_cell.length_b   1.000
_cell.length_c   1.000
_cell.angle_alpha   90.00
_cell.angle_beta   90.00
_cell.angle_gamma   90.00
#
_symmetry.space_group_name_H-M   'P 1'
#
loop_
_entity.id
_entity.type
_entity.pdbx_description
1 polymer ?
#
loop_
_entity_poly.entity_id
_entity_poly.type
_entity_poly.pdbx_seq_one_letter_code
_entity_poly.pdbx_strand_id
1 'polypeptide(L)'
;MIVIALISLFFWTGLQISDAIKDELLYFAKDLAQLSSDEKLETIRPDTYYHLYLFVIPIGETLRNSGLFYEPGRFAVFLGIALALNLFRRKSKLFDIEDLIYIFAIVTTFSTAGYYALLILISTRVFLTYKSPLHLLIGIIAVPVLIWYVNGLDFMWEKVNSDYSNFESYSRFSAIAYHLELIAQSPILGWGYNIEDIELSPNGLTILVLRWGFVFSILYFVLLYKGVNTLLGSFRDQKWTRNLVFVTIIILTFSQTATVDAFYFALMFFGLSKFKLNASNG
;
A
#
# COMPACT_ATOMS: atom_id res chain seq x y z
N MET A 1 -0.26 -1.93 14.09
CA MET A 1 -0.98 -2.42 12.90
C MET A 1 -1.95 -3.55 13.20
N ILE A 2 -1.62 -4.55 14.02
CA ILE A 2 -2.56 -5.65 14.31
C ILE A 2 -3.92 -5.20 14.84
N VAL A 3 -3.95 -4.26 15.80
CA VAL A 3 -5.19 -3.68 16.35
C VAL A 3 -6.03 -3.02 15.26
N ILE A 4 -5.39 -2.24 14.38
CA ILE A 4 -6.05 -1.60 13.24
C ILE A 4 -6.65 -2.64 12.29
N ALA A 5 -5.93 -3.74 12.01
CA ALA A 5 -6.42 -4.80 11.14
C ALA A 5 -7.63 -5.53 11.74
N LEU A 6 -7.63 -5.76 13.06
CA LEU A 6 -8.76 -6.36 13.76
C LEU A 6 -9.99 -5.45 13.74
N ILE A 7 -9.81 -4.16 14.06
CA ILE A 7 -10.87 -3.15 13.99
C ILE A 7 -11.44 -3.06 12.58
N SER A 8 -10.58 -3.01 11.56
CA SER A 8 -11.03 -2.89 10.19
C SER A 8 -11.79 -4.13 9.70
N LEU A 9 -11.33 -5.33 10.05
CA LEU A 9 -12.04 -6.57 9.72
C LEU A 9 -13.40 -6.63 10.42
N PHE A 10 -13.48 -6.25 11.69
CA PHE A 10 -14.74 -6.21 12.44
C PHE A 10 -15.77 -5.30 11.76
N PHE A 11 -15.41 -4.04 11.50
CA PHE A 11 -16.32 -3.10 10.87
C PHE A 11 -16.65 -3.49 9.43
N TRP A 12 -15.64 -3.85 8.63
CA TRP A 12 -15.84 -4.26 7.25
C TRP A 12 -16.78 -5.46 7.14
N THR A 13 -16.61 -6.49 7.99
CA THR A 13 -17.53 -7.64 8.04
C THR A 13 -18.94 -7.22 8.42
N GLY A 14 -19.12 -6.30 9.38
CA GLY A 14 -20.44 -5.74 9.71
C GLY A 14 -21.11 -5.10 8.49
N LEU A 15 -20.36 -4.32 7.72
CA LEU A 15 -20.86 -3.71 6.48
C LEU A 15 -21.24 -4.75 5.41
N GLN A 16 -20.60 -5.93 5.37
CA GLN A 16 -20.98 -7.00 4.44
C GLN A 16 -22.27 -7.74 4.85
N ILE A 17 -22.63 -7.71 6.13
CA ILE A 17 -23.75 -8.50 6.66
C ILE A 17 -25.09 -7.78 6.50
N SER A 18 -25.11 -6.45 6.65
CA SER A 18 -26.35 -5.69 6.65
C SER A 18 -26.17 -4.22 6.29
N ASP A 19 -26.99 -3.74 5.36
CA ASP A 19 -27.10 -2.31 5.04
C ASP A 19 -27.56 -1.49 6.25
N ALA A 20 -28.37 -2.05 7.15
CA ALA A 20 -28.78 -1.36 8.38
C ALA A 20 -27.57 -1.03 9.28
N ILE A 21 -26.57 -1.91 9.34
CA ILE A 21 -25.31 -1.63 10.07
C ILE A 21 -24.56 -0.48 9.39
N LYS A 22 -24.53 -0.45 8.05
CA LYS A 22 -23.92 0.65 7.29
C LYS A 22 -24.61 1.97 7.60
N ASP A 23 -25.94 2.00 7.57
CA ASP A 23 -26.74 3.22 7.80
C ASP A 23 -26.57 3.78 9.21
N GLU A 24 -26.57 2.92 10.24
CA GLU A 24 -26.32 3.32 11.63
C GLU A 24 -24.90 3.87 11.82
N LEU A 25 -23.90 3.21 11.23
CA LEU A 25 -22.52 3.69 11.30
C LEU A 25 -22.35 5.03 10.56
N LEU A 26 -23.02 5.21 9.42
CA LEU A 26 -23.02 6.48 8.68
C LEU A 26 -23.71 7.58 9.46
N TYR A 27 -24.84 7.29 10.12
CA TYR A 27 -25.53 8.23 10.99
C TYR A 27 -24.61 8.71 12.11
N PHE A 28 -23.97 7.78 12.82
CA PHE A 28 -23.01 8.12 13.87
C PHE A 28 -21.79 8.87 13.34
N ALA A 29 -21.25 8.47 12.19
CA ALA A 29 -20.06 9.10 11.62
C ALA A 29 -20.31 10.56 11.21
N LYS A 30 -21.51 10.91 10.76
CA LYS A 30 -21.88 12.29 10.40
C LYS A 30 -21.80 13.28 11.56
N ASP A 31 -21.98 12.80 12.80
CA ASP A 31 -21.89 13.62 14.00
C ASP A 31 -20.44 13.79 14.51
N LEU A 32 -19.49 13.04 13.94
CA LEU A 32 -18.07 13.16 14.28
C LEU A 32 -17.38 14.25 13.48
N ALA A 33 -16.38 14.90 14.10
CA ALA A 33 -15.47 15.78 13.39
C ALA A 33 -14.69 14.97 12.33
N GLN A 34 -14.96 15.27 11.06
CA GLN A 34 -14.32 14.58 9.94
C GLN A 34 -12.85 15.00 9.83
N LEU A 35 -11.97 14.04 9.57
CA LEU A 35 -10.51 14.22 9.47
C LEU A 35 -10.06 14.96 8.20
N SER A 36 -10.99 15.58 7.46
CA SER A 36 -10.74 16.45 6.31
C SER A 36 -10.80 17.91 6.74
N SER A 37 -9.65 18.52 7.03
CA SER A 37 -9.57 19.90 7.54
C SER A 37 -9.16 20.95 6.49
N ASP A 38 -9.27 20.67 5.19
CA ASP A 38 -8.88 21.67 4.17
C ASP A 38 -10.00 21.93 3.17
N GLU A 39 -10.61 23.12 3.27
CA GLU A 39 -11.45 23.75 2.24
C GLU A 39 -10.74 23.88 0.87
N LYS A 40 -9.41 23.67 0.81
CA LYS A 40 -8.63 23.64 -0.44
C LYS A 40 -8.54 22.28 -1.12
N LEU A 41 -9.03 21.22 -0.48
CA LEU A 41 -9.17 19.88 -1.04
C LEU A 41 -10.66 19.56 -1.19
N GLU A 42 -11.35 20.29 -2.06
CA GLU A 42 -12.66 19.91 -2.61
C GLU A 42 -12.64 18.53 -3.32
N THR A 43 -11.49 17.85 -3.36
CA THR A 43 -11.29 16.48 -3.85
C THR A 43 -11.55 15.38 -2.82
N ILE A 44 -11.92 15.69 -1.57
CA ILE A 44 -12.67 14.73 -0.74
C ILE A 44 -14.14 15.01 -0.96
N ARG A 45 -14.72 14.37 -1.98
CA ARG A 45 -16.17 14.39 -2.21
C ARG A 45 -16.82 13.85 -0.93
N PRO A 46 -17.68 14.62 -0.23
CA PRO A 46 -18.49 14.13 0.90
C PRO A 46 -19.32 12.88 0.54
N ASP A 47 -19.39 12.59 -0.76
CA ASP A 47 -20.13 11.50 -1.39
C ASP A 47 -19.33 10.19 -1.50
N THR A 48 -18.06 10.14 -1.09
CA THR A 48 -17.23 8.91 -1.22
C THR A 48 -17.01 8.13 0.08
N TYR A 49 -16.81 8.78 1.23
CA TYR A 49 -16.63 8.08 2.51
C TYR A 49 -16.84 8.96 3.76
N TYR A 50 -17.03 8.32 4.93
CA TYR A 50 -17.04 8.96 6.25
C TYR A 50 -15.99 8.34 7.18
N HIS A 51 -15.38 9.16 8.04
CA HIS A 51 -14.40 8.70 9.02
C HIS A 51 -15.05 8.34 10.37
N LEU A 52 -14.64 7.18 10.91
CA LEU A 52 -14.83 6.75 12.30
C LEU A 52 -13.47 6.70 13.03
N TYR A 53 -12.61 7.69 12.79
CA TYR A 53 -11.22 7.83 13.24
C TYR A 53 -10.28 6.65 12.89
N LEU A 54 -10.56 5.45 13.40
CA LEU A 54 -9.80 4.22 13.18
C LEU A 54 -10.37 3.34 12.06
N PHE A 55 -11.48 3.76 11.44
CA PHE A 55 -12.09 3.10 10.30
C PHE A 55 -12.72 4.14 9.35
N VAL A 56 -12.90 3.77 8.09
CA VAL A 56 -13.54 4.59 7.06
C VAL A 56 -14.70 3.81 6.46
N ILE A 57 -15.88 4.42 6.46
CA ILE A 57 -17.10 3.86 5.88
C ILE A 57 -17.20 4.32 4.42
N PRO A 58 -17.10 3.42 3.43
CA PRO A 58 -17.32 3.79 2.03
C PRO A 58 -18.81 4.02 1.75
N ILE A 59 -19.13 5.06 0.97
CA ILE A 59 -20.50 5.42 0.61
C ILE A 59 -20.95 4.67 -0.66
N GLY A 60 -20.01 4.29 -1.56
CA GLY A 60 -20.29 3.61 -2.83
C GLY A 60 -20.64 2.11 -2.75
N GLU A 61 -20.93 1.52 -3.92
CA GLU A 61 -21.42 0.14 -4.08
C GLU A 61 -20.35 -0.93 -3.78
N THR A 62 -19.08 -0.65 -4.06
CA THR A 62 -18.00 -1.60 -3.75
C THR A 62 -17.48 -1.43 -2.32
N LEU A 63 -18.00 -2.24 -1.40
CA LEU A 63 -17.57 -2.28 0.00
C LEU A 63 -16.19 -2.92 0.14
N ARG A 64 -15.13 -2.15 -0.16
CA ARG A 64 -13.73 -2.56 -0.01
C ARG A 64 -13.19 -2.13 1.37
N ASN A 65 -12.33 -2.95 1.98
CA ASN A 65 -11.75 -2.60 3.28
C ASN A 65 -10.63 -1.57 3.13
N SER A 66 -10.90 -0.32 3.53
CA SER A 66 -9.90 0.75 3.58
C SER A 66 -9.25 0.94 4.96
N GLY A 67 -9.69 0.21 5.99
CA GLY A 67 -9.22 0.43 7.36
C GLY A 67 -9.39 1.88 7.78
N LEU A 68 -8.36 2.48 8.39
CA LEU A 68 -8.35 3.91 8.75
C LEU A 68 -8.05 4.84 7.56
N PHE A 69 -7.72 4.29 6.40
CA PHE A 69 -7.35 5.06 5.21
C PHE A 69 -8.58 5.31 4.36
N TYR A 70 -8.54 6.34 3.52
CA TYR A 70 -9.62 6.61 2.57
C TYR A 70 -9.61 5.66 1.37
N GLU A 71 -8.46 5.03 1.08
CA GLU A 71 -8.29 4.14 -0.07
C GLU A 71 -7.82 2.73 0.35
N PRO A 72 -8.44 1.65 -0.15
CA PRO A 72 -8.03 0.28 0.17
C PRO A 72 -6.60 -0.05 -0.24
N GLY A 73 -6.12 0.57 -1.32
CA GLY A 73 -4.74 0.42 -1.79
C GLY A 73 -3.72 0.93 -0.76
N ARG A 74 -4.00 2.07 -0.12
CA ARG A 74 -3.17 2.63 0.96
C ARG A 74 -3.19 1.72 2.18
N PHE A 75 -4.33 1.13 2.53
CA PHE A 75 -4.36 0.19 3.65
C PHE A 75 -3.51 -1.07 3.38
N ALA A 76 -3.60 -1.62 2.16
CA ALA A 76 -2.81 -2.76 1.73
C ALA A 76 -1.30 -2.51 1.81
N VAL A 77 -0.85 -1.26 1.58
CA VAL A 77 0.54 -0.84 1.76
C VAL A 77 1.02 -1.13 3.18
N PHE A 78 0.33 -0.58 4.19
CA PHE A 78 0.74 -0.70 5.59
C PHE A 78 0.57 -2.13 6.12
N LEU A 79 -0.47 -2.84 5.69
CA LEU A 79 -0.63 -4.26 6.01
C LEU A 79 0.49 -5.12 5.41
N GLY A 80 0.89 -4.86 4.16
CA GLY A 80 1.97 -5.58 3.51
C GLY A 80 3.32 -5.38 4.21
N ILE A 81 3.61 -4.15 4.65
CA ILE A 81 4.80 -3.87 5.48
C ILE A 81 4.72 -4.62 6.81
N ALA A 82 3.57 -4.58 7.51
CA ALA A 82 3.38 -5.26 8.78
C ALA A 82 3.55 -6.79 8.64
N LEU A 83 2.94 -7.38 7.60
CA LEU A 83 3.07 -8.80 7.28
C LEU A 83 4.53 -9.17 6.98
N ALA A 84 5.23 -8.37 6.17
CA ALA A 84 6.65 -8.62 5.87
C ALA A 84 7.52 -8.64 7.13
N LEU A 85 7.31 -7.68 8.04
CA LEU A 85 8.01 -7.66 9.33
C LEU A 85 7.67 -8.90 10.17
N ASN A 86 6.40 -9.30 10.21
CA ASN A 86 5.96 -10.41 11.05
C ASN A 86 6.46 -11.78 10.55
N LEU A 87 6.39 -12.02 9.24
CA LEU A 87 6.84 -13.26 8.60
C LEU A 87 8.35 -13.47 8.74
N PHE A 88 9.14 -12.40 8.58
CA PHE A 88 10.60 -12.53 8.44
C PHE A 88 11.40 -12.17 9.68
N ARG A 89 10.78 -11.60 10.72
CA ARG A 89 11.41 -11.50 12.06
C ARG A 89 11.43 -12.84 12.79
N ARG A 90 10.55 -13.78 12.44
CA ARG A 90 10.39 -15.03 13.19
C ARG A 90 10.99 -16.24 12.47
N LYS A 91 11.68 -17.09 13.23
CA LYS A 91 12.41 -18.25 12.68
C LYS A 91 11.64 -19.58 12.70
N SER A 92 10.56 -19.71 13.48
CA SER A 92 10.07 -21.04 13.89
C SER A 92 8.76 -21.53 13.26
N LYS A 93 7.79 -20.65 12.95
CA LYS A 93 6.48 -21.05 12.37
C LYS A 93 6.31 -20.49 10.97
N LEU A 94 5.61 -21.22 10.09
CA LEU A 94 5.32 -20.77 8.73
C LEU A 94 4.45 -19.50 8.76
N PHE A 95 3.32 -19.57 9.47
CA PHE A 95 2.40 -18.48 9.77
C PHE A 95 1.95 -18.56 11.24
N ASP A 96 1.61 -17.42 11.83
CA ASP A 96 0.86 -17.35 13.09
C ASP A 96 -0.48 -16.61 12.93
N ILE A 97 -1.18 -16.40 14.05
CA ILE A 97 -2.48 -15.74 14.04
C ILE A 97 -2.41 -14.30 13.52
N GLU A 98 -1.35 -13.56 13.82
CA GLU A 98 -1.17 -12.20 13.34
C GLU A 98 -0.93 -12.18 11.82
N ASP A 99 -0.13 -13.11 11.29
CA ASP A 99 0.06 -13.28 9.85
C ASP A 99 -1.27 -13.53 9.17
N LEU A 100 -2.09 -14.44 9.71
CA LEU A 100 -3.43 -14.73 9.17
C LEU A 100 -4.32 -13.49 9.20
N ILE A 101 -4.32 -12.72 10.29
CA ILE A 101 -5.09 -11.47 10.38
C ILE A 101 -4.65 -10.48 9.30
N TYR A 102 -3.35 -10.28 9.09
CA TYR A 102 -2.86 -9.39 8.04
C TYR A 102 -3.22 -9.92 6.64
N ILE A 103 -3.10 -11.21 6.40
CA ILE A 103 -3.48 -11.85 5.13
C ILE A 103 -4.97 -11.60 4.85
N PHE A 104 -5.86 -11.88 5.80
CA PHE A 104 -7.29 -11.64 5.65
C PHE A 104 -7.59 -10.15 5.41
N ALA A 105 -6.98 -9.26 6.19
CA ALA A 105 -7.16 -7.83 6.00
C ALA A 105 -6.71 -7.40 4.58
N ILE A 106 -5.58 -7.88 4.07
CA ILE A 106 -5.10 -7.59 2.71
C ILE A 106 -6.11 -8.10 1.67
N VAL A 107 -6.62 -9.33 1.84
CA VAL A 107 -7.64 -9.91 0.94
C VAL A 107 -8.87 -9.00 0.87
N THR A 108 -9.38 -8.53 2.01
CA THR A 108 -10.57 -7.67 2.06
C THR A 108 -10.37 -6.27 1.45
N THR A 109 -9.13 -5.84 1.19
CA THR A 109 -8.87 -4.57 0.49
C THR A 109 -9.24 -4.61 -1.00
N PHE A 110 -9.34 -5.82 -1.58
CA PHE A 110 -9.49 -6.00 -3.03
C PHE A 110 -8.49 -5.16 -3.84
N SER A 111 -7.24 -5.08 -3.36
CA SER A 111 -6.16 -4.32 -3.98
C SER A 111 -5.24 -5.24 -4.78
N THR A 112 -5.15 -5.05 -6.10
CA THR A 112 -4.26 -5.83 -6.97
C THR A 112 -2.79 -5.76 -6.51
N ALA A 113 -2.30 -4.58 -6.14
CA ALA A 113 -0.96 -4.43 -5.58
C ALA A 113 -0.80 -5.12 -4.21
N GLY A 114 -1.85 -5.08 -3.39
CA GLY A 114 -1.91 -5.84 -2.14
C GLY A 114 -1.76 -7.34 -2.38
N TYR A 115 -2.44 -7.88 -3.38
CA TYR A 115 -2.36 -9.30 -3.75
C TYR A 115 -0.98 -9.69 -4.29
N TYR A 116 -0.34 -8.83 -5.09
CA TYR A 116 1.04 -9.06 -5.54
C TYR A 116 2.03 -9.08 -4.38
N ALA A 117 1.92 -8.11 -3.47
CA ALA A 117 2.74 -8.09 -2.28
C ALA A 117 2.53 -9.34 -1.42
N LEU A 118 1.27 -9.70 -1.16
CA LEU A 118 0.89 -10.89 -0.40
C LEU A 118 1.54 -12.16 -0.97
N LEU A 119 1.44 -12.33 -2.28
CA LEU A 119 1.94 -13.52 -2.94
C LEU A 119 3.45 -13.61 -2.92
N ILE A 120 4.17 -12.51 -3.15
CA ILE A 120 5.63 -12.48 -3.04
C ILE A 120 6.07 -12.80 -1.62
N LEU A 121 5.40 -12.22 -0.61
CA LEU A 121 5.71 -12.45 0.80
C LEU A 121 5.48 -13.91 1.20
N ILE A 122 4.32 -14.48 0.87
CA ILE A 122 3.97 -15.87 1.17
C ILE A 122 4.90 -16.84 0.43
N SER A 123 5.07 -16.67 -0.89
CA SER A 123 5.91 -17.56 -1.70
C SER A 123 7.35 -17.56 -1.22
N THR A 124 7.87 -16.38 -0.88
CA THR A 124 9.21 -16.25 -0.30
C THR A 124 9.30 -16.92 1.05
N ARG A 125 8.32 -16.73 1.94
CA ARG A 125 8.31 -17.36 3.26
C ARG A 125 8.28 -18.89 3.18
N VAL A 126 7.41 -19.43 2.32
CA VAL A 126 7.31 -20.87 2.05
C VAL A 126 8.62 -21.38 1.48
N PHE A 127 9.18 -20.71 0.46
CA PHE A 127 10.48 -21.07 -0.11
C PHE A 127 11.60 -21.07 0.93
N LEU A 128 11.71 -20.05 1.78
CA LEU A 128 12.75 -20.00 2.81
C LEU A 128 12.58 -21.08 3.89
N THR A 129 11.34 -21.49 4.17
CA THR A 129 11.01 -22.52 5.16
C THR A 129 11.35 -23.91 4.63
N TYR A 130 10.90 -24.24 3.40
CA TYR A 130 11.05 -25.58 2.83
C TYR A 130 12.27 -25.74 1.90
N LYS A 131 12.92 -24.62 1.52
CA LYS A 131 14.07 -24.54 0.61
C LYS A 131 13.87 -25.27 -0.72
N SER A 132 12.64 -25.35 -1.18
CA SER A 132 12.27 -26.10 -2.38
C SER A 132 11.82 -25.17 -3.50
N PRO A 133 12.47 -25.18 -4.68
CA PRO A 133 12.12 -24.32 -5.80
C PRO A 133 10.71 -24.59 -6.35
N LEU A 134 10.16 -25.79 -6.11
CA LEU A 134 8.78 -26.11 -6.45
C LEU A 134 7.77 -25.17 -5.78
N HIS A 135 8.01 -24.82 -4.51
CA HIS A 135 7.11 -23.94 -3.78
C HIS A 135 7.19 -22.49 -4.28
N LEU A 136 8.38 -22.06 -4.73
CA LEU A 136 8.55 -20.78 -5.40
C LEU A 136 7.82 -20.79 -6.75
N LEU A 137 7.91 -21.88 -7.51
CA LEU A 137 7.22 -22.06 -8.78
C LEU A 137 5.69 -22.05 -8.61
N ILE A 138 5.15 -22.74 -7.61
CA ILE A 138 3.72 -22.70 -7.27
C ILE A 138 3.30 -21.27 -6.96
N GLY A 139 4.12 -20.54 -6.18
CA GLY A 139 3.90 -19.12 -5.91
C GLY A 139 3.84 -18.27 -7.18
N ILE A 140 4.79 -18.45 -8.09
CA ILE A 140 4.86 -17.74 -9.38
C ILE A 140 3.64 -18.08 -10.26
N ILE A 141 3.22 -19.35 -10.33
CA ILE A 141 2.05 -19.79 -11.11
C ILE A 141 0.73 -19.34 -10.47
N ALA A 142 0.68 -19.23 -9.14
CA ALA A 142 -0.49 -18.70 -8.45
C ALA A 142 -0.72 -17.22 -8.79
N VAL A 143 0.31 -16.44 -9.20
CA VAL A 143 0.14 -15.00 -9.51
C VAL A 143 -0.79 -14.81 -10.71
N PRO A 144 -0.51 -15.38 -11.91
CA PRO A 144 -1.40 -15.21 -13.05
C PRO A 144 -2.80 -15.77 -12.82
N VAL A 145 -2.92 -16.88 -12.06
CA VAL A 145 -4.22 -17.49 -11.77
C VAL A 145 -5.05 -16.60 -10.84
N LEU A 146 -4.45 -16.06 -9.78
CA LEU A 146 -5.12 -15.09 -8.90
C LEU A 146 -5.46 -13.80 -9.65
N ILE A 147 -4.58 -13.31 -10.52
CA ILE A 147 -4.87 -12.16 -11.39
C ILE A 147 -6.09 -12.45 -12.27
N TRP A 148 -6.07 -13.58 -12.96
CA TRP A 148 -7.14 -13.98 -13.87
C TRP A 148 -8.47 -14.10 -13.13
N TYR A 149 -8.47 -14.75 -11.96
CA TYR A 149 -9.66 -14.88 -11.12
C TYR A 149 -10.16 -13.53 -10.63
N VAL A 150 -9.27 -12.69 -10.08
CA VAL A 150 -9.63 -11.38 -9.51
C VAL A 150 -10.13 -10.43 -10.59
N ASN A 151 -9.49 -10.40 -11.76
CA ASN A 151 -9.95 -9.62 -12.91
C ASN A 151 -11.29 -10.11 -13.47
N GLY A 152 -11.70 -11.34 -13.15
CA GLY A 152 -13.02 -11.88 -13.49
C GLY A 152 -14.13 -11.47 -12.52
N LEU A 153 -13.82 -10.77 -11.42
CA LEU A 153 -14.81 -10.32 -10.44
C LEU A 153 -15.46 -9.01 -10.91
N ASP A 154 -16.78 -8.88 -10.73
CA ASP A 154 -17.57 -7.76 -11.24
C ASP A 154 -17.05 -6.39 -10.79
N PHE A 155 -16.57 -6.28 -9.55
CA PHE A 155 -15.98 -5.02 -9.03
C PHE A 155 -14.70 -4.59 -9.77
N MET A 156 -13.95 -5.53 -10.36
CA MET A 156 -12.79 -5.18 -11.19
C MET A 156 -13.24 -4.67 -12.55
N TRP A 157 -14.32 -5.22 -13.11
CA TRP A 157 -14.92 -4.72 -14.34
C TRP A 157 -15.51 -3.32 -14.16
N GLU A 158 -16.16 -3.04 -13.04
CA GLU A 158 -16.63 -1.70 -12.71
C GLU A 158 -15.47 -0.71 -12.63
N LYS A 159 -14.34 -1.10 -12.01
CA LYS A 159 -13.14 -0.28 -11.93
C LYS A 159 -12.49 -0.04 -13.28
N VAL A 160 -12.41 -1.07 -14.13
CA VAL A 160 -11.88 -0.94 -15.49
C VAL A 160 -12.79 -0.04 -16.33
N ASN A 161 -14.11 -0.17 -16.20
CA ASN A 161 -15.07 0.66 -16.92
C ASN A 161 -15.08 2.11 -16.42
N SER A 162 -14.90 2.35 -15.12
CA SER A 162 -14.77 3.71 -14.56
C SER A 162 -13.45 4.38 -14.95
N ASP A 163 -12.37 3.62 -15.05
CA ASP A 163 -11.06 4.11 -15.55
C ASP A 163 -11.14 4.41 -17.07
N TYR A 164 -12.01 3.72 -17.82
CA TYR A 164 -12.18 3.90 -19.26
C TYR A 164 -13.13 5.06 -19.63
N SER A 165 -14.14 5.34 -18.79
CA SER A 165 -15.11 6.43 -19.02
C SER A 165 -14.59 7.79 -18.55
N ASN A 166 -13.69 7.83 -17.56
CA ASN A 166 -12.99 9.05 -17.13
C ASN A 166 -11.69 9.22 -17.93
N PHE A 167 -11.79 9.76 -19.15
CA PHE A 167 -10.65 10.08 -20.02
C PHE A 167 -9.59 11.03 -19.41
N GLU A 168 -9.86 11.61 -18.24
CA GLU A 168 -8.98 12.54 -17.53
C GLU A 168 -8.06 11.87 -16.49
N SER A 169 -8.26 10.60 -16.13
CA SER A 169 -7.41 9.90 -15.16
C SER A 169 -6.52 8.84 -15.83
N TYR A 170 -5.21 8.91 -15.62
CA TYR A 170 -4.30 7.94 -16.21
C TYR A 170 -4.37 6.60 -15.45
N SER A 171 -4.47 5.48 -16.17
CA SER A 171 -4.11 4.17 -15.62
C SER A 171 -2.66 4.18 -15.11
N ARG A 172 -2.31 3.30 -14.17
CA ARG A 172 -0.94 3.23 -13.60
C ARG A 172 0.17 3.01 -14.62
N PHE A 173 -0.15 2.34 -15.73
CA PHE A 173 0.79 2.09 -16.83
C PHE A 173 0.82 3.24 -17.83
N SER A 174 -0.33 3.87 -18.14
CA SER A 174 -0.34 5.08 -18.96
C SER A 174 0.30 6.27 -18.25
N ALA A 175 0.17 6.34 -16.91
CA ALA A 175 0.90 7.25 -16.04
C ALA A 175 2.42 7.11 -16.21
N ILE A 176 2.94 5.88 -16.36
CA ILE A 176 4.38 5.68 -16.62
C ILE A 176 4.76 6.26 -17.97
N ALA A 177 4.01 5.97 -19.02
CA ALA A 177 4.31 6.48 -20.36
C ALA A 177 4.35 8.01 -20.37
N TYR A 178 3.31 8.63 -19.81
CA TYR A 178 3.23 10.08 -19.63
C TYR A 178 4.39 10.64 -18.80
N HIS A 179 4.72 10.03 -17.66
CA HIS A 179 5.84 10.45 -16.84
C HIS A 179 7.17 10.34 -17.59
N LEU A 180 7.38 9.30 -18.39
CA LEU A 180 8.62 9.10 -19.14
C LEU A 180 8.81 10.19 -20.22
N GLU A 181 7.76 10.60 -20.90
CA GLU A 181 7.80 11.69 -21.89
C GLU A 181 8.24 13.03 -21.24
N LEU A 182 7.76 13.32 -20.04
CA LEU A 182 8.14 14.50 -19.29
C LEU A 182 9.53 14.38 -18.65
N ILE A 183 9.88 13.21 -18.10
CA ILE A 183 11.21 12.93 -17.54
C ILE A 183 12.29 13.11 -18.61
N ALA A 184 12.03 12.71 -19.86
CA ALA A 184 12.97 12.89 -20.96
C ALA A 184 13.35 14.36 -21.21
N GLN A 185 12.46 15.29 -20.88
CA GLN A 185 12.68 16.74 -21.07
C GLN A 185 13.44 17.39 -19.90
N SER A 186 13.32 16.87 -18.68
CA SER A 186 14.07 17.34 -17.50
C SER A 186 14.58 16.16 -16.64
N PRO A 187 15.55 15.37 -17.13
CA PRO A 187 15.93 14.12 -16.47
C PRO A 187 16.73 14.32 -15.17
N ILE A 188 17.46 15.43 -15.05
CA ILE A 188 18.40 15.63 -13.93
C ILE A 188 17.70 16.26 -12.71
N LEU A 189 16.96 17.36 -12.94
CA LEU A 189 16.34 18.14 -11.88
C LEU A 189 14.84 17.85 -11.71
N GLY A 190 14.21 17.22 -12.71
CA GLY A 190 12.76 17.05 -12.75
C GLY A 190 12.05 18.38 -12.98
N TRP A 191 10.75 18.38 -12.69
CA TRP A 191 9.84 19.48 -12.95
C TRP A 191 9.32 20.17 -11.68
N GLY A 192 9.69 19.68 -10.50
CA GLY A 192 9.13 20.13 -9.23
C GLY A 192 7.61 19.92 -9.19
N TYR A 193 6.88 20.93 -8.73
CA TYR A 193 5.41 20.93 -8.67
C TYR A 193 4.77 21.74 -9.82
N ASN A 194 5.54 22.05 -10.87
CA ASN A 194 5.08 22.91 -11.98
C ASN A 194 4.30 22.16 -13.06
N ILE A 195 3.84 20.93 -12.78
CA ILE A 195 3.03 20.14 -13.71
C ILE A 195 1.61 20.11 -13.15
N GLU A 196 0.71 20.74 -13.89
CA GLU A 196 -0.73 20.67 -13.63
C GLU A 196 -1.24 19.23 -13.81
N ASP A 197 -2.30 18.86 -13.10
CA ASP A 197 -2.97 17.55 -13.20
C ASP A 197 -2.13 16.30 -12.87
N ILE A 198 -0.94 16.47 -12.27
CA ILE A 198 -0.09 15.34 -11.89
C ILE A 198 -0.72 14.41 -10.85
N GLU A 199 -1.72 14.91 -10.10
CA GLU A 199 -2.50 14.13 -9.13
C GLU A 199 -3.37 13.06 -9.80
N LEU A 200 -3.67 13.21 -11.10
CA LEU A 200 -4.43 12.25 -11.91
C LEU A 200 -3.54 11.12 -12.47
N SER A 201 -2.25 11.09 -12.12
CA SER A 201 -1.27 10.11 -12.60
C SER A 201 -0.74 9.20 -11.48
N PRO A 202 -1.41 8.07 -11.19
CA PRO A 202 -1.19 7.26 -9.99
C PRO A 202 0.01 6.31 -10.13
N ASN A 203 1.25 6.83 -10.14
CA ASN A 203 2.46 6.01 -10.06
C ASN A 203 3.50 6.55 -9.09
N GLY A 204 3.62 5.94 -7.91
CA GLY A 204 4.53 6.38 -6.86
C GLY A 204 6.02 6.22 -7.15
N LEU A 205 6.42 5.44 -8.15
CA LEU A 205 7.84 5.29 -8.50
C LEU A 205 8.28 6.37 -9.49
N THR A 206 7.55 6.54 -10.59
CA THR A 206 7.92 7.49 -11.62
C THR A 206 7.59 8.93 -11.25
N ILE A 207 6.63 9.17 -10.34
CA ILE A 207 6.32 10.52 -9.83
C ILE A 207 7.53 11.18 -9.14
N LEU A 208 8.36 10.40 -8.44
CA LEU A 208 9.55 10.92 -7.77
C LEU A 208 10.56 11.43 -8.80
N VAL A 209 10.80 10.64 -9.84
CA VAL A 209 11.72 10.99 -10.94
C VAL A 209 11.18 12.18 -11.72
N LEU A 210 9.87 12.22 -11.96
CA LEU A 210 9.23 13.35 -12.61
C LEU A 210 9.42 14.65 -11.81
N ARG A 211 9.22 14.60 -10.49
CA ARG A 211 9.31 15.79 -9.63
C ARG A 211 10.75 16.23 -9.36
N TRP A 212 11.66 15.31 -9.10
CA TRP A 212 13.01 15.65 -8.62
C TRP A 212 14.15 15.14 -9.51
N GLY A 213 13.84 14.54 -10.65
CA GLY A 213 14.83 13.96 -11.54
C GLY A 213 15.52 12.72 -10.97
N PHE A 214 16.40 12.12 -11.77
CA PHE A 214 17.07 10.87 -11.42
C PHE A 214 17.99 11.01 -10.20
N VAL A 215 18.71 12.14 -10.07
CA VAL A 215 19.73 12.31 -9.03
C VAL A 215 19.10 12.26 -7.64
N PHE A 216 18.06 13.07 -7.41
CA PHE A 216 17.39 13.13 -6.12
C PHE A 216 16.51 11.90 -5.87
N SER A 217 15.92 11.31 -6.92
CA SER A 217 15.14 10.08 -6.77
C SER A 217 16.00 8.87 -6.39
N ILE A 218 17.17 8.72 -7.00
CA ILE A 218 18.13 7.67 -6.62
C ILE A 218 18.57 7.88 -5.17
N LEU A 219 18.92 9.11 -4.80
CA LEU A 219 19.29 9.43 -3.41
C LEU A 219 18.14 9.08 -2.45
N TYR A 220 16.91 9.46 -2.79
CA TYR A 220 15.72 9.12 -2.03
C TYR A 220 15.58 7.61 -1.83
N PHE A 221 15.68 6.80 -2.88
CA PHE A 221 15.53 5.33 -2.76
C PHE A 221 16.68 4.68 -1.98
N VAL A 222 17.91 5.19 -2.12
CA VAL A 222 19.06 4.74 -1.31
C VAL A 222 18.83 5.04 0.18
N LEU A 223 18.33 6.22 0.51
CA LEU A 223 18.04 6.62 1.88
C LEU A 223 16.82 5.87 2.43
N LEU A 224 15.78 5.68 1.63
CA LEU A 224 14.62 4.86 1.99
C LEU A 224 15.05 3.42 2.32
N TYR A 225 15.89 2.81 1.47
CA TYR A 225 16.45 1.48 1.72
C TYR A 225 17.24 1.40 3.05
N LYS A 226 18.03 2.43 3.37
CA LYS A 226 18.72 2.53 4.66
C LYS A 226 17.73 2.71 5.83
N GLY A 227 16.68 3.49 5.62
CA GLY A 227 15.60 3.77 6.56
C GLY A 227 14.79 2.54 6.96
N VAL A 228 14.67 1.55 6.07
CA VAL A 228 14.02 0.26 6.39
C VAL A 228 14.65 -0.40 7.62
N ASN A 229 15.93 -0.16 7.92
CA ASN A 229 16.56 -0.69 9.13
C ASN A 229 15.87 -0.24 10.43
N THR A 230 15.24 0.94 10.44
CA THR A 230 14.46 1.43 11.59
C THR A 230 13.22 0.58 11.82
N LEU A 231 12.57 0.10 10.76
CA LEU A 231 11.43 -0.83 10.86
C LEU A 231 11.87 -2.23 11.35
N LEU A 232 13.08 -2.64 11.00
CA LEU A 232 13.62 -3.95 11.35
C LEU A 232 14.13 -4.03 12.79
N GLY A 233 14.53 -2.91 13.40
CA GLY A 233 15.10 -2.89 14.75
C GLY A 233 16.31 -3.82 14.87
N SER A 234 16.24 -4.79 15.79
CA SER A 234 17.30 -5.80 16.02
C SER A 234 17.51 -6.75 14.83
N PHE A 235 16.61 -6.79 13.86
CA PHE A 235 16.70 -7.66 12.68
C PHE A 235 17.37 -6.99 11.47
N ARG A 236 17.88 -5.75 11.63
CA ARG A 236 18.49 -4.95 10.55
C ARG A 236 19.64 -5.63 9.81
N ASP A 237 20.37 -6.53 10.49
CA ASP A 237 21.52 -7.24 9.91
C ASP A 237 21.11 -8.43 9.02
N GLN A 238 19.82 -8.80 9.04
CA GLN A 238 19.27 -9.81 8.14
C GLN A 238 19.02 -9.20 6.75
N LYS A 239 20.06 -9.22 5.91
CA LYS A 239 20.04 -8.65 4.55
C LYS A 239 18.82 -9.08 3.72
N TRP A 240 18.43 -10.36 3.80
CA TRP A 240 17.27 -10.89 3.09
C TRP A 240 15.95 -10.25 3.54
N THR A 241 15.73 -10.16 4.85
CA THR A 241 14.54 -9.53 5.43
C THR A 241 14.43 -8.05 5.03
N ARG A 242 15.56 -7.32 5.05
CA ARG A 242 15.61 -5.92 4.59
C ARG A 242 15.24 -5.78 3.13
N ASN A 243 15.84 -6.60 2.26
CA ASN A 243 15.56 -6.57 0.84
C ASN A 243 14.08 -6.87 0.56
N LEU A 244 13.49 -7.83 1.26
CA LEU A 244 12.08 -8.19 1.07
C LEU A 244 11.15 -7.06 1.51
N VAL A 245 11.35 -6.49 2.70
CA VAL A 245 10.55 -5.35 3.16
C VAL A 245 10.66 -4.17 2.19
N PHE A 246 11.85 -3.90 1.67
CA PHE A 246 12.05 -2.84 0.68
C PHE A 246 11.34 -3.15 -0.64
N VAL A 247 11.47 -4.36 -1.18
CA VAL A 247 10.77 -4.77 -2.42
C VAL A 247 9.26 -4.70 -2.24
N THR A 248 8.73 -5.13 -1.08
CA THR A 248 7.31 -5.00 -0.74
C THR A 248 6.87 -3.54 -0.74
N ILE A 249 7.66 -2.64 -0.16
CA ILE A 249 7.41 -1.20 -0.22
C ILE A 249 7.32 -0.72 -1.68
N ILE A 250 8.31 -1.04 -2.52
CA ILE A 250 8.37 -0.60 -3.92
C ILE A 250 7.15 -1.09 -4.73
N ILE A 251 6.76 -2.35 -4.55
CA ILE A 251 5.60 -2.94 -5.25
C ILE A 251 4.30 -2.27 -4.83
N LEU A 252 4.12 -2.04 -3.52
CA LEU A 252 2.89 -1.44 -3.00
C LEU A 252 2.78 0.03 -3.45
N THR A 253 3.89 0.76 -3.46
CA THR A 253 3.94 2.15 -3.93
C THR A 253 3.98 2.29 -5.45
N PHE A 254 4.18 1.24 -6.23
CA PHE A 254 4.01 1.32 -7.68
C PHE A 254 2.59 1.77 -8.05
N SER A 255 1.62 1.30 -7.27
CA SER A 255 0.20 1.47 -7.54
C SER A 255 -0.43 2.71 -6.91
N GLN A 256 0.36 3.48 -6.15
CA GLN A 256 -0.08 4.57 -5.29
C GLN A 256 0.97 5.66 -5.23
N THR A 257 0.60 6.94 -5.21
CA THR A 257 1.54 8.05 -4.99
C THR A 257 2.06 8.14 -3.55
N ALA A 258 1.90 7.08 -2.75
CA ALA A 258 2.25 7.03 -1.34
C ALA A 258 3.73 7.33 -1.04
N THR A 259 4.65 7.18 -2.00
CA THR A 259 6.07 7.52 -1.81
C THR A 259 6.32 8.97 -1.39
N VAL A 260 5.41 9.90 -1.70
CA VAL A 260 5.50 11.30 -1.26
C VAL A 260 4.74 11.57 0.03
N ASP A 261 4.18 10.55 0.69
CA ASP A 261 3.53 10.72 1.99
C ASP A 261 4.57 10.88 3.12
N ALA A 262 4.15 11.54 4.20
CA ALA A 262 4.99 11.81 5.38
C ALA A 262 5.65 10.56 5.97
N PHE A 263 4.98 9.39 5.94
CA PHE A 263 5.54 8.12 6.42
C PHE A 263 6.83 7.74 5.66
N TYR A 264 6.81 7.86 4.34
CA TYR A 264 7.94 7.48 3.50
C TYR A 264 9.09 8.49 3.60
N PHE A 265 8.76 9.78 3.71
CA PHE A 265 9.76 10.79 4.04
C PHE A 265 10.42 10.52 5.39
N ALA A 266 9.63 10.18 6.42
CA ALA A 266 10.19 9.84 7.74
C ALA A 266 11.16 8.65 7.65
N LEU A 267 10.79 7.59 6.93
CA LEU A 267 11.69 6.45 6.68
C LEU A 267 12.96 6.89 5.94
N MET A 268 12.83 7.68 4.88
CA MET A 268 13.95 8.22 4.13
C MET A 268 14.90 9.03 5.03
N PHE A 269 14.37 9.94 5.86
CA PHE A 269 15.17 10.71 6.81
C PHE A 269 15.83 9.84 7.87
N PHE A 270 15.18 8.77 8.31
CA PHE A 270 15.82 7.79 9.19
C PHE A 270 17.04 7.11 8.54
N GLY A 271 17.05 6.99 7.21
CA GLY A 271 18.22 6.52 6.46
C GLY A 271 19.45 7.44 6.55
N LEU A 272 19.26 8.72 6.89
CA LEU A 272 20.35 9.68 7.14
C LEU A 272 20.87 9.60 8.58
N SER A 273 19.98 9.31 9.53
CA SER A 273 20.35 9.24 10.94
C SER A 273 21.20 8.00 11.23
N LYS A 274 22.37 8.20 11.86
CA LYS A 274 23.16 7.10 12.44
C LYS A 274 22.45 6.58 13.70
N PHE A 275 21.35 5.84 13.56
CA PHE A 275 20.76 5.15 14.71
C PHE A 275 21.72 4.06 15.21
N LYS A 276 22.53 4.41 16.22
CA LYS A 276 23.02 3.43 17.18
C LYS A 276 21.83 2.98 18.00
N LEU A 277 21.06 2.02 17.47
CA LEU A 277 20.21 1.19 18.31
C LEU A 277 21.14 0.48 19.28
N ASN A 278 21.24 0.99 20.50
CA ASN A 278 21.87 0.27 21.60
C ASN A 278 21.03 -0.99 21.77
N ALA A 279 21.59 -2.14 21.38
CA ALA A 279 21.05 -3.41 21.81
C ALA A 279 21.24 -3.46 23.33
N SER A 280 20.21 -3.03 24.07
CA SER A 280 20.08 -3.42 25.47
C SER A 280 19.84 -4.92 25.46
N ASN A 281 20.85 -5.67 25.90
CA ASN A 281 20.69 -7.08 26.25
C ASN A 281 19.52 -7.21 27.23
N GLY A 282 18.52 -7.97 26.84
CA GLY A 282 17.38 -8.40 27.64
C GLY A 282 16.90 -9.74 27.10
#